data_AF-A0A3R8N9N8-F1
#
_entry.id   AF-A0A3R8N9N8-F1
#
_cell.length_a   1.000
_cell.length_b   1.000
_cell.length_c   1.000
_cell.angle_alpha   90.00
_cell.angle_beta   90.00
_cell.angle_gamma   90.00
#
_symmetry.space_group_name_H-M   'P 1'
#
loop_
_entity.id
_entity.type
_entity.pdbx_description
1 polymer ?
#
loop_
_entity_poly.entity_id
_entity_poly.type
_entity_poly.pdbx_seq_one_letter_code
_entity_poly.pdbx_strand_id
1 'polypeptide(L)' 'MSVSPDQRPAVRKALRAAFGTEGLDGWTPVSGGLSGAGVYRIRVGGIAYLLRLEGGRDGLRDPHRGYACLKL' A
#
# COMPACT_ATOMS: atom_id res chain seq x y z
N MET A 1 -0.02 17.00 -8.30
CA MET A 1 0.87 16.62 -7.18
C MET A 1 0.56 15.20 -6.75
N SER A 2 1.54 14.30 -6.77
CA SER A 2 1.39 12.99 -6.13
C SER A 2 1.51 13.18 -4.61
N VAL A 3 0.49 12.76 -3.87
CA VAL A 3 0.44 12.85 -2.40
C VAL A 3 1.23 11.69 -1.78
N SER A 4 2.02 11.97 -0.74
CA SER A 4 2.76 10.95 0.01
C SER A 4 1.80 9.91 0.61
N PRO A 5 2.08 8.60 0.47
CA PRO A 5 1.15 7.58 0.93
C PRO A 5 0.93 7.60 2.46
N ASP A 6 1.92 8.02 3.26
CA ASP A 6 1.81 8.21 4.71
C ASP A 6 0.87 9.36 5.14
N GLN A 7 0.40 10.19 4.20
CA GLN A 7 -0.68 11.14 4.51
C GLN A 7 -2.01 10.41 4.78
N ARG A 8 -2.18 9.18 4.30
CA ARG A 8 -3.35 8.35 4.56
C ARG A 8 -3.26 7.73 5.96
N PRO A 9 -4.26 7.91 6.85
CA PRO A 9 -4.23 7.36 8.21
C PRO A 9 -4.01 5.85 8.28
N ALA A 10 -4.59 5.10 7.33
CA ALA A 10 -4.41 3.65 7.24
C ALA A 10 -2.95 3.25 6.98
N VAL A 11 -2.21 4.05 6.20
CA VAL A 11 -0.79 3.81 5.91
C VAL A 11 0.05 4.06 7.15
N ARG A 12 -0.17 5.16 7.88
CA ARG A 12 0.55 5.41 9.14
C ARG A 12 0.33 4.29 10.15
N LYS A 13 -0.92 3.83 10.30
CA LYS A 13 -1.25 2.70 11.16
C LYS A 13 -0.51 1.43 10.76
N ALA A 14 -0.44 1.13 9.46
CA ALA A 14 0.27 -0.03 8.94
C ALA A 14 1.79 0.09 9.14
N LEU A 15 2.38 1.26 8.90
CA LEU A 15 3.80 1.52 9.13
C LEU A 15 4.15 1.35 10.61
N ARG A 16 3.32 1.87 11.52
CA ARG A 16 3.53 1.73 12.96
C ARG A 16 3.51 0.27 13.39
N ALA A 17 2.58 -0.51 12.83
CA ALA A 17 2.45 -1.93 13.15
C ALA A 17 3.59 -2.79 12.56
N ALA A 18 4.05 -2.50 11.35
CA ALA A 18 5.06 -3.30 10.65
C ALA A 18 6.51 -2.90 11.01
N PHE A 19 6.77 -1.62 11.24
CA PHE A 19 8.12 -1.05 11.35
C PHE A 19 8.33 -0.19 12.61
N GLY A 20 7.29 0.07 13.40
CA GLY A 20 7.39 0.94 14.59
C GLY A 20 7.54 2.44 14.30
N THR A 21 7.35 2.87 13.04
CA THR A 21 7.42 4.27 12.61
C THR A 21 6.17 4.67 11.83
N GLU A 22 5.88 5.96 11.73
CA GLU A 22 4.77 6.47 10.91
C GLU A 22 5.24 7.18 9.63
N GLY A 23 6.55 7.40 9.50
CA GLY A 23 7.16 8.13 8.39
C GLY A 23 7.83 7.20 7.37
N LEU A 24 8.00 7.73 6.15
CA LEU A 24 8.77 7.12 5.08
C LEU A 24 10.02 7.94 4.80
N ASP A 25 11.14 7.27 4.54
CA ASP A 25 12.37 7.93 4.10
C ASP A 25 12.28 8.37 2.63
N GLY A 26 11.42 7.71 1.86
CA GLY A 26 11.18 8.01 0.46
C GLY A 26 10.11 7.11 -0.13
N TRP A 27 9.48 7.58 -1.20
CA TRP A 27 8.45 6.83 -1.91
C TRP A 27 8.41 7.19 -3.39
N THR A 28 7.96 6.26 -4.21
CA THR A 28 7.73 6.49 -5.63
C THR A 28 6.51 5.67 -6.06
N PRO A 29 5.53 6.28 -6.75
CA PRO A 29 4.43 5.52 -7.31
C PRO A 29 4.97 4.55 -8.36
N VAL A 30 4.56 3.31 -8.28
CA VAL A 30 4.84 2.31 -9.30
C VAL A 30 3.59 2.20 -10.15
N SER A 31 3.71 2.32 -11.47
CA SER A 31 2.59 2.05 -12.37
C SER A 31 2.12 0.60 -12.14
N GLY A 32 0.94 0.45 -11.54
CA GLY A 32 0.36 -0.84 -11.14
C GLY A 32 -0.56 -1.41 -12.21
N GLY A 33 -0.59 -2.74 -12.33
CA GLY A 33 -1.41 -3.49 -13.29
C GLY A 33 -2.94 -3.34 -13.10
N LEU A 34 -3.72 -4.13 -13.84
CA LEU A 34 -5.20 -4.01 -13.96
C LEU A 34 -6.01 -4.14 -12.65
N SER A 35 -5.38 -4.39 -11.50
CA SER A 35 -6.04 -4.58 -10.20
C SER A 35 -6.61 -3.30 -9.60
N GLY A 36 -6.25 -2.10 -10.08
CA GLY A 36 -6.73 -0.83 -9.52
C GLY A 36 -6.18 -0.46 -8.13
N ALA A 37 -5.32 -1.31 -7.54
CA ALA A 37 -4.63 -1.02 -6.30
C ALA A 37 -3.52 0.03 -6.52
N GLY A 38 -3.36 0.95 -5.57
CA GLY A 38 -2.24 1.88 -5.56
C GLY A 38 -0.97 1.16 -5.11
N VAL A 39 0.03 1.05 -5.99
CA VAL A 39 1.30 0.40 -5.68
C VAL A 39 2.41 1.45 -5.56
N TYR A 40 3.19 1.37 -4.49
CA TYR A 40 4.27 2.30 -4.20
C TYR A 40 5.52 1.52 -3.81
N ARG A 41 6.67 1.92 -4.35
CA ARG A 41 7.95 1.57 -3.76
C ARG A 41 8.19 2.55 -2.61
N ILE A 42 8.42 2.04 -1.41
CA ILE A 42 8.69 2.86 -0.21
C ILE A 42 10.06 2.53 0.37
N ARG A 43 10.61 3.43 1.18
CA ARG A 43 11.79 3.17 2.01
C ARG A 43 11.48 3.44 3.47
N VAL A 44 11.89 2.51 4.33
CA VAL A 44 11.76 2.59 5.79
C VAL A 44 13.06 2.10 6.42
N GLY A 45 13.70 2.90 7.26
CA GLY A 45 15.02 2.60 7.82
C GLY A 45 16.09 2.37 6.74
N GLY A 46 15.98 3.06 5.60
CA GLY A 46 16.87 2.88 4.45
C GLY A 46 16.62 1.62 3.61
N ILE A 47 15.74 0.70 4.03
CA ILE A 47 15.41 -0.54 3.30
C ILE A 47 14.22 -0.30 2.37
N ALA A 48 14.27 -0.85 1.14
CA ALA A 48 13.19 -0.72 0.17
C ALA A 48 12.12 -1.81 0.34
N TYR A 49 10.85 -1.40 0.37
CA TYR A 49 9.69 -2.27 0.45
C TYR A 49 8.65 -1.92 -0.63
N LEU A 50 7.70 -2.84 -0.85
CA LEU A 50 6.53 -2.61 -1.69
C LEU A 50 5.30 -2.36 -0.81
N LEU A 51 4.67 -1.21 -0.97
CA LEU A 51 3.40 -0.87 -0.35
C LEU A 51 2.29 -1.05 -1.39
N ARG A 52 1.32 -1.91 -1.08
CA ARG A 52 0.12 -2.12 -1.90
C ARG A 52 -1.10 -1.66 -1.13
N LEU A 53 -1.78 -0.65 -1.68
CA LEU A 53 -3.01 -0.07 -1.12
C LEU A 53 -4.20 -0.54 -1.94
N GLU A 54 -4.95 -1.48 -1.37
CA GLU A 54 -6.22 -1.90 -1.94
C GLU A 54 -7.24 -0.76 -1.83
N GLY A 55 -7.91 -0.45 -2.94
CA GLY A 55 -9.00 0.53 -2.99
C GLY A 55 -10.27 0.03 -2.30
N GLY A 56 -11.23 0.92 -2.11
CA GLY A 56 -12.56 0.55 -1.59
C GLY A 56 -13.27 -0.46 -2.49
N ARG A 57 -14.19 -1.23 -1.91
CA ARG A 57 -15.02 -2.20 -2.65
C ARG A 57 -15.75 -1.50 -3.79
N ASP A 58 -15.49 -1.92 -5.02
CA ASP A 58 -16.37 -1.66 -6.15
C ASP A 58 -17.11 -2.96 -6.53
N GLY A 59 -18.09 -2.88 -7.43
CA GLY A 59 -18.90 -4.03 -7.84
C GLY A 59 -18.09 -5.19 -8.44
N LEU A 60 -16.81 -4.98 -8.76
CA LEU A 60 -15.91 -5.96 -9.36
C LEU A 60 -14.76 -6.37 -8.42
N ARG A 61 -14.33 -5.50 -7.50
CA ARG A 61 -13.14 -5.67 -6.67
C ARG A 61 -13.52 -5.68 -5.18
N ASP A 62 -13.65 -6.89 -4.64
CA ASP A 62 -13.72 -7.12 -3.19
C ASP A 62 -12.42 -7.79 -2.70
N PRO A 63 -11.55 -7.05 -1.98
CA PRO A 63 -10.29 -7.59 -1.46
C PRO A 63 -10.50 -8.85 -0.62
N HIS A 64 -11.59 -8.94 0.15
CA HIS A 64 -11.87 -10.10 0.99
C HIS A 64 -12.10 -11.36 0.16
N ARG A 65 -12.80 -11.25 -0.98
CA ARG A 65 -13.01 -12.38 -1.90
C ARG A 65 -11.75 -12.71 -2.67
N GLY A 66 -11.02 -11.68 -3.13
CA GLY A 66 -9.78 -11.85 -3.88
C GLY A 66 -8.71 -12.62 -3.10
N TYR A 67 -8.48 -12.25 -1.83
CA TYR A 67 -7.50 -12.94 -0.99
C TYR A 67 -7.95 -14.33 -0.55
N ALA A 68 -9.25 -14.57 -0.35
CA ALA A 68 -9.75 -15.90 -0.01
C ALA A 68 -9.49 -16.92 -1.14
N CYS A 69 -9.53 -16.49 -2.39
CA CYS A 69 -9.24 -17.34 -3.55
C CYS A 69 -7.75 -17.40 -3.93
N LEU A 70 -6.91 -16.54 -3.33
CA LEU A 70 -5.47 -16.55 -3.56
C LEU A 70 -4.86 -17.74 -2.81
N LYS A 71 -4.61 -18.85 -3.52
CA LYS A 71 -3.72 -19.90 -3.02
C LYS A 71 -2.28 -19.40 -3.14
N LEU A 72 -1.67 -19.12 -1.98
CA LEU A 72 -0.23 -18.89 -1.84
C LEU A 72 0.51 -20.23 -1.77
#